data_AF-A0A2V6L8I0-F1
#
_entry.id   AF-A0A2V6L8I0-F1
#
_cell.length_a   1.000
_cell.length_b   1.000
_cell.length_c   1.000
_cell.angle_alpha   90.00
_cell.angle_beta   90.00
_cell.angle_gamma   90.00
#
_symmetry.space_group_name_H-M   'P 1'
#
loop_
_entity.id
_entity.type
_entity.pdbx_description
1 polymer ?
#
loop_
_entity_poly.entity_id
_entity_poly.type
_entity_poly.pdbx_seq_one_letter_code
_entity_poly.pdbx_strand_id
1 'polypeptide(L)'
;MAELAKRGNGKVHFMKTKTSLTTNSMNRSPLRRGFLLIPLALAFAWFGLAPSIEGQCPQTCNDTFRNTGLGAGALESNFAGTDNTAVGDLALSANVNGGGNTAVGSLALVNATGDVNTAVGSVALYSNTSGYSNTAVGSGALYYNTSSYNVAIRVSTLYHNTTGIYNTAVGFAALDLNSTGVQNIAVGDGALIGNTTGSFNT
;
A
#
# COMPACT_ATOMS: atom_id res chain seq x y z
N MET A 1 -57.13 -105.08 -15.73
CA MET A 1 -55.72 -105.21 -15.30
C MET A 1 -54.96 -104.03 -15.88
N ALA A 2 -54.35 -103.22 -14.98
CA ALA A 2 -53.54 -102.01 -15.23
C ALA A 2 -54.33 -100.82 -15.85
N GLU A 3 -54.14 -99.54 -15.51
CA GLU A 3 -53.12 -98.83 -14.73
C GLU A 3 -53.61 -97.39 -14.42
N LEU A 4 -52.93 -96.74 -13.48
CA LEU A 4 -52.74 -95.29 -13.31
C LEU A 4 -53.69 -94.47 -12.40
N ALA A 5 -53.09 -94.14 -11.26
CA ALA A 5 -53.51 -93.29 -10.17
C ALA A 5 -53.56 -91.79 -10.51
N LYS A 6 -54.35 -91.03 -9.74
CA LYS A 6 -54.09 -89.61 -9.48
C LYS A 6 -54.62 -89.14 -8.11
N ARG A 7 -53.66 -88.60 -7.33
CA ARG A 7 -53.68 -87.41 -6.46
C ARG A 7 -54.75 -87.24 -5.37
N GLY A 8 -54.24 -86.95 -4.15
CA GLY A 8 -54.85 -85.95 -3.28
C GLY A 8 -54.40 -86.04 -1.81
N ASN A 9 -53.58 -85.11 -1.33
CA ASN A 9 -54.01 -84.05 -0.40
C ASN A 9 -52.82 -83.35 0.27
N GLY A 10 -52.79 -82.02 0.14
CA GLY A 10 -51.85 -81.13 0.80
C GLY A 10 -52.19 -80.92 2.27
N LYS A 11 -51.15 -80.76 3.10
CA LYS A 11 -51.24 -80.19 4.44
C LYS A 11 -50.86 -78.71 4.37
N VAL A 12 -51.79 -77.84 4.75
CA VAL A 12 -51.57 -76.40 4.88
C VAL A 12 -51.23 -76.11 6.35
N HIS A 13 -50.05 -75.52 6.59
CA HIS A 13 -49.60 -75.09 7.91
C HIS A 13 -50.07 -73.66 8.19
N PHE A 14 -50.83 -73.45 9.26
CA PHE A 14 -51.16 -72.10 9.76
C PHE A 14 -50.03 -71.56 10.64
N MET A 15 -49.52 -70.38 10.32
CA MET A 15 -48.49 -69.67 11.09
C MET A 15 -49.11 -68.41 11.71
N LYS A 16 -49.04 -68.29 13.05
CA LYS A 16 -49.62 -67.18 13.83
C LYS A 16 -48.70 -65.95 13.75
N THR A 17 -49.28 -64.79 13.44
CA THR A 17 -48.58 -63.49 13.37
C THR A 17 -48.34 -62.91 14.77
N LYS A 18 -47.08 -62.60 15.11
CA LYS A 18 -46.74 -61.71 16.24
C LYS A 18 -46.49 -60.30 15.69
N THR A 19 -47.31 -59.34 16.10
CA THR A 19 -47.15 -57.93 15.76
C THR A 19 -46.07 -57.32 16.65
N SER A 20 -44.94 -56.91 16.07
CA SER A 20 -43.87 -56.18 16.76
C SER A 20 -44.13 -54.68 16.67
N LEU A 21 -44.19 -53.99 17.81
CA LEU A 21 -44.23 -52.54 17.90
C LEU A 21 -42.86 -51.97 17.53
N THR A 22 -42.70 -51.49 16.30
CA THR A 22 -41.52 -50.71 15.91
C THR A 22 -41.68 -49.26 16.36
N THR A 23 -40.86 -48.86 17.32
CA THR A 23 -40.56 -47.46 17.62
C THR A 23 -39.99 -46.79 16.36
N ASN A 24 -40.66 -45.75 15.87
CA ASN A 24 -40.16 -44.93 14.76
C ASN A 24 -38.94 -44.13 15.24
N SER A 25 -37.75 -44.71 15.10
CA SER A 25 -36.50 -43.95 15.08
C SER A 25 -36.49 -43.10 13.81
N MET A 26 -36.50 -41.78 13.96
CA MET A 26 -36.35 -40.85 12.85
C MET A 26 -35.00 -41.10 12.16
N ASN A 27 -35.03 -41.79 11.03
CA ASN A 27 -33.88 -41.93 10.13
C ASN A 27 -33.46 -40.54 9.63
N ARG A 28 -32.47 -39.92 10.27
CA ARG A 28 -31.78 -38.75 9.73
C ARG A 28 -30.95 -39.22 8.54
N SER A 29 -31.47 -39.02 7.33
CA SER A 29 -30.81 -39.42 6.08
C SER A 29 -29.40 -38.81 5.98
N PRO A 30 -28.36 -39.60 5.63
CA PRO A 30 -26.99 -39.12 5.47
C PRO A 30 -26.84 -38.04 4.37
N LEU A 31 -27.82 -37.95 3.45
CA LEU A 31 -27.89 -36.92 2.42
C LEU A 31 -27.88 -35.47 2.96
N ARG A 32 -28.44 -35.23 4.16
CA ARG A 32 -28.55 -33.87 4.71
C ARG A 32 -27.21 -33.31 5.20
N ARG A 33 -26.26 -34.19 5.55
CA ARG A 33 -24.87 -33.82 5.91
C ARG A 33 -24.01 -33.60 4.68
N GLY A 34 -24.19 -34.40 3.63
CA GLY A 34 -23.50 -34.22 2.34
C GLY A 34 -23.84 -32.88 1.66
N PHE A 35 -25.10 -32.45 1.74
CA PHE A 35 -25.57 -31.21 1.11
C PHE A 35 -24.94 -29.92 1.65
N LEU A 36 -24.48 -29.94 2.91
CA LEU A 36 -23.77 -28.80 3.54
C LEU A 36 -22.26 -28.83 3.31
N LEU A 37 -21.69 -30.01 3.11
CA LEU A 37 -20.25 -30.19 2.93
C LEU A 37 -19.79 -29.87 1.51
N ILE A 38 -20.63 -30.07 0.49
CA ILE A 38 -20.33 -29.76 -0.90
C ILE A 38 -20.11 -28.25 -1.14
N PRO A 39 -21.03 -27.34 -0.75
CA PRO A 39 -20.81 -25.90 -0.93
C PRO A 39 -19.65 -25.38 -0.08
N LEU A 40 -19.41 -25.96 1.10
CA LEU A 40 -18.27 -25.61 1.94
C LEU A 40 -16.94 -26.03 1.30
N ALA A 41 -16.87 -27.25 0.75
CA ALA A 41 -15.70 -27.75 0.03
C ALA A 41 -15.44 -26.95 -1.27
N LEU A 42 -16.49 -26.56 -1.99
CA LEU A 42 -16.39 -25.68 -3.16
C LEU A 42 -15.92 -24.27 -2.78
N ALA A 43 -16.37 -23.73 -1.65
CA ALA A 43 -15.88 -22.46 -1.13
C ALA A 43 -14.38 -22.52 -0.76
N PHE A 44 -13.94 -23.59 -0.08
CA PHE A 44 -12.52 -23.78 0.24
C PHE A 44 -11.65 -24.03 -0.99
N ALA A 45 -12.16 -24.76 -1.99
CA ALA A 45 -11.47 -24.92 -3.27
C ALA A 45 -11.35 -23.58 -4.02
N TRP A 46 -12.37 -22.71 -3.93
CA TRP A 46 -12.34 -21.37 -4.50
C TRP A 46 -11.32 -20.46 -3.81
N PHE A 47 -11.20 -20.54 -2.49
CA PHE A 47 -10.19 -19.80 -1.74
C PHE A 47 -8.76 -20.31 -1.97
N GLY A 48 -8.57 -21.59 -2.30
CA GLY A 48 -7.26 -22.17 -2.64
C GLY A 48 -6.80 -21.94 -4.09
N LEU A 49 -7.75 -21.61 -4.99
CA LEU A 49 -7.49 -21.27 -6.40
C LEU A 49 -7.61 -19.77 -6.69
N ALA A 50 -8.02 -18.97 -5.69
CA ALA A 50 -7.92 -17.53 -5.80
C ALA A 50 -6.43 -17.19 -5.99
N PRO A 51 -6.06 -16.43 -7.04
CA PRO A 51 -4.69 -15.94 -7.13
C PRO A 51 -4.38 -15.24 -5.82
N SER A 52 -3.23 -15.55 -5.21
CA SER A 52 -2.71 -14.70 -4.16
C SER A 52 -2.73 -13.27 -4.73
N ILE A 53 -3.46 -12.36 -4.08
CA ILE A 53 -3.25 -10.93 -4.33
C ILE A 53 -1.94 -10.60 -3.63
N GLU A 54 -0.85 -11.15 -4.14
CA GLU A 54 0.43 -10.50 -4.01
C GLU A 54 0.24 -9.17 -4.75
N GLY A 55 0.36 -8.06 -4.03
CA GLY A 55 0.41 -6.75 -4.65
C GLY A 55 1.59 -6.74 -5.60
N GLN A 56 1.36 -7.13 -6.84
CA GLN A 56 2.40 -7.24 -7.85
C GLN A 56 2.67 -5.81 -8.28
N CYS A 57 3.75 -5.23 -7.77
CA CYS A 57 4.20 -3.91 -8.19
C CYS A 57 4.41 -3.92 -9.71
N PRO A 58 3.86 -2.95 -10.45
CA PRO A 58 4.10 -2.85 -11.88
C PRO A 58 5.58 -2.48 -12.10
N GLN A 59 6.38 -3.48 -12.48
CA GLN A 59 7.66 -3.36 -13.22
C GLN A 59 8.83 -2.53 -12.62
N THR A 60 8.79 -2.03 -11.38
CA THR A 60 9.92 -1.22 -10.84
C THR A 60 10.50 -1.67 -9.49
N CYS A 61 10.05 -2.78 -8.91
CA CYS A 61 10.81 -3.44 -7.83
C CYS A 61 12.04 -4.13 -8.43
N ASN A 62 13.04 -3.35 -8.80
CA ASN A 62 14.33 -3.85 -9.26
C ASN A 62 15.17 -4.20 -8.02
N ASP A 63 15.29 -5.49 -7.73
CA ASP A 63 15.90 -6.05 -6.52
C ASP A 63 17.38 -5.69 -6.33
N THR A 64 18.07 -5.16 -7.35
CA THR A 64 19.44 -4.64 -7.21
C THR A 64 19.50 -3.19 -6.73
N PHE A 65 18.46 -2.40 -6.93
CA PHE A 65 18.43 -0.98 -6.55
C PHE A 65 17.64 -0.68 -5.27
N ARG A 66 16.82 -1.63 -4.77
CA ARG A 66 16.06 -1.48 -3.50
C ARG A 66 15.14 -0.25 -3.49
N ASN A 67 14.40 -0.02 -4.57
CA ASN A 67 13.42 1.07 -4.65
C ASN A 67 11.99 0.56 -4.44
N THR A 68 11.14 1.37 -3.82
CA THR A 68 9.69 1.15 -3.69
C THR A 68 8.95 2.23 -4.46
N GLY A 69 8.20 1.88 -5.50
CA GLY A 69 7.39 2.82 -6.28
C GLY A 69 5.90 2.45 -6.27
N LEU A 70 5.03 3.36 -5.88
CA LEU A 70 3.57 3.19 -5.90
C LEU A 70 2.89 4.46 -6.44
N GLY A 71 2.28 4.37 -7.61
CA GLY A 71 1.62 5.50 -8.29
C GLY A 71 1.96 5.53 -9.77
N ALA A 72 1.13 6.19 -10.58
CA ALA A 72 1.43 6.35 -12.00
C ALA A 72 2.67 7.25 -12.16
N GLY A 73 3.63 6.82 -12.99
CA GLY A 73 4.88 7.56 -13.23
C GLY A 73 5.82 7.71 -12.01
N ALA A 74 5.56 7.00 -10.90
CA ALA A 74 6.48 6.98 -9.77
C ALA A 74 7.80 6.29 -10.17
N LEU A 75 8.94 6.95 -9.92
CA LEU A 75 10.29 6.49 -10.31
C LEU A 75 10.49 6.24 -11.82
N GLU A 76 9.70 6.85 -12.70
CA GLU A 76 9.72 6.58 -14.14
C GLU A 76 11.10 6.75 -14.79
N SER A 77 11.85 7.78 -14.39
CA SER A 77 13.19 8.06 -14.96
C SER A 77 14.35 7.43 -14.17
N ASN A 78 14.08 6.61 -13.15
CA ASN A 78 15.10 6.08 -12.24
C ASN A 78 16.02 5.08 -12.93
N PHE A 79 17.21 5.53 -13.31
CA PHE A 79 18.19 4.75 -14.05
C PHE A 79 19.14 3.97 -13.14
N ALA A 80 19.78 4.65 -12.17
CA ALA A 80 20.78 4.06 -11.28
C ALA A 80 20.56 4.38 -9.79
N GLY A 81 19.56 5.21 -9.46
CA GLY A 81 19.24 5.58 -8.08
C GLY A 81 18.80 4.38 -7.25
N THR A 82 19.30 4.31 -6.02
CA THR A 82 19.05 3.22 -5.06
C THR A 82 18.31 3.69 -3.82
N ASP A 83 17.62 2.80 -3.11
CA ASP A 83 17.05 3.09 -1.78
C ASP A 83 16.02 4.23 -1.75
N ASN A 84 15.25 4.36 -2.83
CA ASN A 84 14.21 5.37 -2.95
C ASN A 84 12.83 4.79 -2.63
N THR A 85 12.04 5.51 -1.84
CA THR A 85 10.62 5.24 -1.61
C THR A 85 9.80 6.34 -2.27
N ALA A 86 8.96 6.00 -3.24
CA ALA A 86 8.10 6.92 -3.99
C ALA A 86 6.65 6.42 -3.92
N VAL A 87 5.78 7.20 -3.29
CA VAL A 87 4.36 6.88 -3.13
C VAL A 87 3.51 8.08 -3.53
N GLY A 88 2.88 8.03 -4.69
CA GLY A 88 2.08 9.10 -5.26
C GLY A 88 2.23 9.18 -6.77
N ASP A 89 1.28 9.83 -7.42
CA ASP A 89 1.36 10.16 -8.84
C ASP A 89 2.61 11.02 -9.10
N LEU A 90 3.48 10.56 -10.01
CA LEU A 90 4.73 11.22 -10.40
C LEU A 90 5.71 11.52 -9.25
N ALA A 91 5.60 10.82 -8.12
CA ALA A 91 6.57 10.93 -7.02
C ALA A 91 7.95 10.43 -7.50
N LEU A 92 9.02 11.23 -7.31
CA LEU A 92 10.37 10.93 -7.80
C LEU A 92 10.45 10.60 -9.30
N SER A 93 9.53 11.09 -10.12
CA SER A 93 9.43 10.74 -11.55
C SER A 93 10.66 11.12 -12.37
N ALA A 94 11.38 12.16 -11.97
CA ALA A 94 12.57 12.66 -12.65
C ALA A 94 13.90 12.10 -12.10
N ASN A 95 13.88 11.26 -11.05
CA ASN A 95 15.10 10.81 -10.39
C ASN A 95 15.91 9.97 -11.36
N VAL A 96 17.18 10.31 -11.61
CA VAL A 96 18.05 9.56 -12.53
C VAL A 96 19.03 8.70 -11.74
N ASN A 97 19.82 9.35 -10.87
CA ASN A 97 20.90 8.71 -10.11
C ASN A 97 20.77 8.87 -8.59
N GLY A 98 19.82 9.69 -8.11
CA GLY A 98 19.72 10.02 -6.69
C GLY A 98 19.32 8.81 -5.84
N GLY A 99 19.87 8.68 -4.65
CA GLY A 99 19.62 7.59 -3.73
C GLY A 99 19.17 8.02 -2.33
N GLY A 100 18.51 7.11 -1.63
CA GLY A 100 18.06 7.31 -0.25
C GLY A 100 16.94 8.33 -0.10
N ASN A 101 16.15 8.59 -1.14
CA ASN A 101 15.07 9.58 -1.09
C ASN A 101 13.74 8.95 -0.65
N THR A 102 12.95 9.68 0.14
CA THR A 102 11.57 9.32 0.47
C THR A 102 10.64 10.39 -0.04
N ALA A 103 9.73 10.05 -0.95
CA ALA A 103 8.73 10.93 -1.54
C ALA A 103 7.34 10.33 -1.37
N VAL A 104 6.47 11.00 -0.62
CA VAL A 104 5.10 10.56 -0.36
C VAL A 104 4.15 11.72 -0.66
N GLY A 105 3.40 11.62 -1.75
CA GLY A 105 2.50 12.66 -2.25
C GLY A 105 2.58 12.77 -3.77
N SER A 106 1.54 13.32 -4.40
CA SER A 106 1.57 13.62 -5.83
C SER A 106 2.60 14.70 -6.11
N LEU A 107 3.46 14.45 -7.11
CA LEU A 107 4.57 15.31 -7.53
C LEU A 107 5.54 15.65 -6.37
N ALA A 108 5.62 14.79 -5.36
CA ALA A 108 6.60 14.94 -4.30
C ALA A 108 8.00 14.63 -4.83
N LEU A 109 8.96 15.53 -4.56
CA LEU A 109 10.38 15.39 -4.88
C LEU A 109 10.63 14.97 -6.33
N VAL A 110 10.21 15.81 -7.29
CA VAL A 110 10.54 15.63 -8.71
C VAL A 110 12.01 16.05 -8.94
N ASN A 111 12.91 15.27 -8.35
CA ASN A 111 14.35 15.53 -8.30
C ASN A 111 15.08 14.73 -9.39
N ALA A 112 16.19 15.24 -9.92
CA ALA A 112 16.99 14.56 -10.94
C ALA A 112 18.19 13.79 -10.36
N THR A 113 18.91 14.36 -9.39
CA THR A 113 20.18 13.78 -8.92
C THR A 113 20.46 13.91 -7.41
N GLY A 114 19.65 14.65 -6.65
CA GLY A 114 19.92 14.84 -5.22
C GLY A 114 19.67 13.59 -4.35
N ASP A 115 20.46 13.43 -3.30
CA ASP A 115 20.41 12.28 -2.39
C ASP A 115 19.79 12.64 -1.02
N VAL A 116 19.28 11.62 -0.32
CA VAL A 116 18.88 11.70 1.11
C VAL A 116 17.85 12.81 1.39
N ASN A 117 16.88 12.99 0.51
CA ASN A 117 15.78 13.93 0.74
C ASN A 117 14.53 13.21 1.26
N THR A 118 13.81 13.83 2.20
CA THR A 118 12.49 13.37 2.65
C THR A 118 11.46 14.42 2.25
N ALA A 119 10.49 14.05 1.42
CA ALA A 119 9.37 14.87 0.97
C ALA A 119 8.06 14.16 1.27
N VAL A 120 7.25 14.70 2.18
CA VAL A 120 5.95 14.15 2.54
C VAL A 120 4.90 15.24 2.40
N GLY A 121 4.03 15.13 1.41
CA GLY A 121 3.04 16.13 1.02
C GLY A 121 3.00 16.31 -0.49
N SER A 122 1.86 16.77 -1.02
CA SER A 122 1.78 17.11 -2.44
C SER A 122 2.77 18.24 -2.75
N VAL A 123 3.49 18.09 -3.86
CA VAL A 123 4.48 19.06 -4.38
C VAL A 123 5.56 19.52 -3.37
N ALA A 124 5.79 18.74 -2.30
CA ALA A 124 6.92 18.98 -1.40
C ALA A 124 8.23 18.74 -2.15
N LEU A 125 9.21 19.66 -2.03
CA LEU A 125 10.49 19.62 -2.76
C LEU A 125 10.36 19.50 -4.29
N TYR A 126 9.29 20.05 -4.88
CA TYR A 126 9.01 19.92 -6.32
C TYR A 126 10.16 20.38 -7.22
N SER A 127 10.81 21.51 -6.90
CA SER A 127 11.85 22.11 -7.75
C SER A 127 13.28 21.73 -7.32
N ASN A 128 13.43 20.75 -6.43
CA ASN A 128 14.75 20.36 -5.92
C ASN A 128 15.49 19.50 -6.93
N THR A 129 16.32 20.12 -7.77
CA THR A 129 17.04 19.45 -8.87
C THR A 129 18.35 18.79 -8.44
N SER A 130 19.08 19.41 -7.51
CA SER A 130 20.41 18.94 -7.05
C SER A 130 20.61 18.98 -5.54
N GLY A 131 19.68 19.57 -4.78
CA GLY A 131 19.78 19.67 -3.34
C GLY A 131 19.69 18.30 -2.66
N TYR A 132 20.43 18.12 -1.58
CA TYR A 132 20.52 16.88 -0.83
C TYR A 132 20.30 17.13 0.67
N SER A 133 19.94 16.07 1.40
CA SER A 133 19.69 16.15 2.85
C SER A 133 18.64 17.19 3.27
N ASN A 134 17.57 17.35 2.49
CA ASN A 134 16.43 18.17 2.86
C ASN A 134 15.31 17.34 3.50
N THR A 135 14.57 17.93 4.45
CA THR A 135 13.35 17.35 5.02
C THR A 135 12.20 18.33 4.81
N ALA A 136 11.23 17.96 3.97
CA ALA A 136 10.02 18.71 3.69
C ALA A 136 8.80 17.87 4.09
N VAL A 137 8.06 18.31 5.11
CA VAL A 137 6.85 17.61 5.57
C VAL A 137 5.69 18.59 5.56
N GLY A 138 4.88 18.54 4.52
CA GLY A 138 3.71 19.39 4.30
C GLY A 138 3.53 19.69 2.81
N SER A 139 2.31 20.01 2.41
CA SER A 139 2.03 20.41 1.02
C SER A 139 2.83 21.66 0.66
N GLY A 140 3.59 21.61 -0.44
CA GLY A 140 4.43 22.71 -0.91
C GLY A 140 5.59 23.10 0.02
N ALA A 141 5.90 22.32 1.05
CA ALA A 141 7.11 22.58 1.85
C ALA A 141 8.35 22.51 0.94
N LEU A 142 9.21 23.53 1.00
CA LEU A 142 10.41 23.66 0.16
C LEU A 142 10.14 23.56 -1.36
N TYR A 143 8.99 24.05 -1.84
CA TYR A 143 8.58 23.91 -3.25
C TYR A 143 9.64 24.40 -4.25
N TYR A 144 10.23 25.59 -4.04
CA TYR A 144 11.25 26.17 -4.93
C TYR A 144 12.71 25.92 -4.50
N ASN A 145 12.93 25.05 -3.50
CA ASN A 145 14.26 24.78 -2.95
C ASN A 145 15.17 24.13 -3.98
N THR A 146 16.34 24.73 -4.21
CA THR A 146 17.41 24.16 -5.07
C THR A 146 18.68 23.84 -4.29
N SER A 147 18.66 23.97 -2.97
CA SER A 147 19.82 23.87 -2.07
C SER A 147 19.72 22.69 -1.09
N SER A 148 20.71 22.54 -0.23
CA SER A 148 20.84 21.41 0.69
C SER A 148 20.61 21.81 2.15
N TYR A 149 20.36 20.79 2.98
CA TYR A 149 20.32 20.92 4.45
C TYR A 149 19.23 21.83 5.00
N ASN A 150 18.03 21.83 4.40
CA ASN A 150 16.89 22.57 4.94
C ASN A 150 15.84 21.64 5.54
N VAL A 151 15.24 22.07 6.65
CA VAL A 151 14.12 21.39 7.31
C VAL A 151 12.91 22.32 7.27
N ALA A 152 11.81 21.84 6.70
CA ALA A 152 10.55 22.55 6.57
C ALA A 152 9.39 21.65 6.99
N ILE A 153 8.67 22.05 8.03
CA ILE A 153 7.54 21.30 8.58
C ILE A 153 6.29 22.18 8.57
N ARG A 154 5.21 21.61 8.02
CA ARG A 154 3.88 22.19 7.71
C ARG A 154 3.78 22.74 6.29
N VAL A 155 2.60 23.27 5.94
CA VAL A 155 2.25 23.72 4.59
C VAL A 155 2.96 25.03 4.26
N SER A 156 3.51 25.11 3.04
CA SER A 156 4.19 26.29 2.49
C SER A 156 5.36 26.82 3.33
N THR A 157 5.94 25.99 4.18
CA THR A 157 7.12 26.32 4.97
C THR A 157 8.36 26.37 4.05
N LEU A 158 9.16 27.44 4.12
CA LEU A 158 10.31 27.67 3.23
C LEU A 158 9.98 27.57 1.72
N TYR A 159 8.76 27.95 1.32
CA TYR A 159 8.25 27.69 -0.03
C TYR A 159 9.07 28.38 -1.13
N HIS A 160 9.58 29.60 -0.90
CA HIS A 160 10.43 30.34 -1.84
C HIS A 160 11.95 30.26 -1.55
N ASN A 161 12.41 29.32 -0.72
CA ASN A 161 13.83 29.07 -0.56
C ASN A 161 14.43 28.65 -1.88
N THR A 162 15.49 29.33 -2.35
CA THR A 162 16.18 28.98 -3.59
C THR A 162 17.56 28.43 -3.27
N THR A 163 18.44 29.27 -2.72
CA THR A 163 19.84 28.91 -2.42
C THR A 163 20.18 28.91 -0.93
N GLY A 164 19.26 29.32 -0.06
CA GLY A 164 19.48 29.32 1.39
C GLY A 164 19.74 27.91 1.92
N ILE A 165 20.74 27.72 2.78
CA ILE A 165 21.12 26.43 3.35
C ILE A 165 21.05 26.48 4.88
N TYR A 166 20.92 25.31 5.51
CA TYR A 166 20.88 25.18 6.97
C TYR A 166 19.72 25.92 7.64
N ASN A 167 18.59 26.11 6.95
CA ASN A 167 17.40 26.69 7.56
C ASN A 167 16.53 25.62 8.20
N THR A 168 16.00 25.89 9.38
CA THR A 168 15.02 25.05 10.08
C THR A 168 13.75 25.85 10.31
N ALA A 169 12.66 25.46 9.68
CA ALA A 169 11.37 26.13 9.77
C ALA A 169 10.27 25.14 10.15
N VAL A 170 9.46 25.51 11.15
CA VAL A 170 8.34 24.72 11.67
C VAL A 170 7.15 25.64 11.89
N GLY A 171 6.11 25.47 11.10
CA GLY A 171 4.93 26.33 11.12
C GLY A 171 4.44 26.67 9.72
N PHE A 172 3.16 26.97 9.59
CA PHE A 172 2.56 27.40 8.33
C PHE A 172 3.25 28.68 7.84
N ALA A 173 3.78 28.65 6.61
CA ALA A 173 4.47 29.79 5.98
C ALA A 173 5.67 30.36 6.78
N ALA A 174 6.25 29.60 7.70
CA ALA A 174 7.49 30.01 8.36
C ALA A 174 8.64 30.08 7.32
N LEU A 175 9.39 31.19 7.33
CA LEU A 175 10.42 31.52 6.33
C LEU A 175 9.95 31.43 4.86
N ASP A 176 8.67 31.66 4.58
CA ASP A 176 8.13 31.54 3.21
C ASP A 176 8.94 32.32 2.17
N LEU A 177 9.29 33.58 2.46
CA LEU A 177 10.01 34.45 1.53
C LEU A 177 11.55 34.36 1.60
N ASN A 178 12.11 33.46 2.42
CA ASN A 178 13.56 33.31 2.50
C ASN A 178 14.08 32.75 1.19
N SER A 179 14.83 33.53 0.41
CA SER A 179 15.40 33.10 -0.86
C SER A 179 16.83 32.58 -0.69
N THR A 180 17.69 33.34 0.00
CA THR A 180 19.13 33.05 0.10
C THR A 180 19.67 33.07 1.53
N GLY A 181 18.85 33.44 2.52
CA GLY A 181 19.28 33.46 3.92
C GLY A 181 19.70 32.08 4.41
N VAL A 182 20.71 32.03 5.27
CA VAL A 182 21.29 30.78 5.78
C VAL A 182 21.20 30.70 7.30
N GLN A 183 21.17 29.48 7.82
CA GLN A 183 21.24 29.25 9.28
C GLN A 183 20.15 29.98 10.08
N ASN A 184 18.94 30.09 9.51
CA ASN A 184 17.79 30.64 10.23
C ASN A 184 16.99 29.52 10.91
N ILE A 185 16.47 29.82 12.10
CA ILE A 185 15.53 28.98 12.82
C ILE A 185 14.22 29.75 12.91
N ALA A 186 13.11 29.18 12.46
CA ALA A 186 11.80 29.81 12.52
C ALA A 186 10.79 28.82 13.08
N VAL A 187 10.29 29.06 14.29
CA VAL A 187 9.31 28.19 14.94
C VAL A 187 8.06 29.00 15.26
N GLY A 188 6.95 28.65 14.62
CA GLY A 188 5.67 29.34 14.72
C GLY A 188 5.05 29.64 13.35
N ASP A 189 3.73 29.79 13.29
CA ASP A 189 3.03 30.15 12.05
C ASP A 189 3.44 31.58 11.64
N GLY A 190 3.98 31.73 10.42
CA GLY A 190 4.50 32.99 9.89
C GLY A 190 5.79 33.48 10.53
N ALA A 191 6.49 32.66 11.32
CA ALA A 191 7.77 33.04 11.91
C ALA A 191 8.79 33.39 10.81
N LEU A 192 9.41 34.57 10.93
CA LEU A 192 10.36 35.11 9.95
C LEU A 192 9.83 35.14 8.50
N ILE A 193 8.52 35.26 8.29
CA ILE A 193 7.90 35.19 6.95
C ILE A 193 8.50 36.18 5.93
N GLY A 194 8.91 37.37 6.38
CA GLY A 194 9.51 38.42 5.56
C GLY A 194 11.04 38.37 5.47
N ASN A 195 11.70 37.39 6.09
CA ASN A 195 13.14 37.27 5.99
C ASN A 195 13.51 36.75 4.61
N THR A 196 14.07 37.59 3.74
CA THR A 196 14.42 37.22 2.36
C THR A 196 15.86 36.73 2.23
N THR A 197 16.81 37.44 2.83
CA THR A 197 18.25 37.14 2.70
C THR A 197 19.00 37.13 4.04
N GLY A 198 18.32 37.42 5.15
CA GLY A 198 18.94 37.47 6.46
C GLY A 198 19.38 36.08 6.91
N SER A 199 20.48 36.04 7.64
CA SER A 199 21.09 34.81 8.15
C SER A 199 21.22 34.86 9.67
N PHE A 200 21.27 33.70 10.32
CA PHE A 200 21.43 33.58 11.77
C PHE A 200 20.28 34.19 12.60
N ASN A 201 19.06 34.21 12.06
CA ASN A 201 17.88 34.69 12.78
C ASN A 201 17.18 33.54 13.52
N THR A 202 16.51 33.86 14.63
CA THR A 202 15.70 32.93 15.45
C THR A 202 14.33 33.52 15.75
#